data_AF-A0A183EQW1-F1
#
_entry.id   AF-A0A183EQW1-F1
#
_cell.length_a   1.000
_cell.length_b   1.000
_cell.length_c   1.000
_cell.angle_alpha   90.00
_cell.angle_beta   90.00
_cell.angle_gamma   90.00
#
_symmetry.space_group_name_H-M   'P 1'
#
loop_
_entity.id
_entity.type
_entity.pdbx_description
1 polymer ?
#
loop_
_entity_poly.entity_id
_entity_poly.type
_entity_poly.pdbx_seq_one_letter_code
_entity_poly.pdbx_strand_id
1 'polypeptide(L)'
;LAYCVVQFLEKDPTLTEPVILSLLKFWPKVHSPKEVMFLNEFEEILDVIEPAEFQKVMVPLFRQLARCVSSPHFQVAERALYYWNNEYIMSLISDNAAVILPIMFPALYRNSKNHWNKTIHGLIYNALKLFMEINQRLFDECSQNFNRERDEESAKQNGKLTKWALIESKARENPQV
;
A
#
# COMPACT_ATOMS: atom_id res chain seq x y z
N LEU A 1 -10.27 -20.05 12.86
CA LEU A 1 -9.46 -19.09 13.64
C LEU A 1 -9.99 -17.69 13.46
N ALA A 2 -10.08 -17.19 12.21
CA ALA A 2 -10.67 -15.87 11.88
C ALA A 2 -12.03 -15.61 12.58
N TYR A 3 -12.98 -16.54 12.51
CA TYR A 3 -14.26 -16.45 13.24
C TYR A 3 -14.10 -16.15 14.74
N CYS A 4 -13.16 -16.80 15.42
CA CYS A 4 -12.92 -16.56 16.85
C CYS A 4 -12.37 -15.15 17.10
N VAL A 5 -11.49 -14.66 16.22
CA VAL A 5 -10.93 -13.31 16.31
C VAL A 5 -12.03 -12.27 16.15
N VAL A 6 -12.86 -12.41 15.12
CA VAL A 6 -14.01 -11.51 14.87
C VAL A 6 -14.95 -11.50 16.09
N GLN A 7 -15.32 -12.66 16.62
CA GLN A 7 -16.16 -12.77 17.82
C GLN A 7 -15.54 -12.08 19.05
N PHE A 8 -14.22 -12.10 19.22
CA PHE A 8 -13.55 -11.37 20.28
C PHE A 8 -13.65 -9.85 20.09
N LEU A 9 -13.46 -9.36 18.86
CA LEU A 9 -13.53 -7.94 18.53
C LEU A 9 -14.95 -7.38 18.65
N GLU A 10 -15.97 -8.16 18.29
CA GLU A 10 -17.39 -7.79 18.50
C GLU A 10 -17.74 -7.63 19.99
N LYS A 11 -17.02 -8.32 20.88
CA LYS A 11 -17.23 -8.21 22.33
C LYS A 11 -16.46 -7.06 22.96
N ASP A 12 -15.27 -6.80 22.46
CA ASP A 12 -14.40 -5.72 22.95
C ASP A 12 -13.61 -5.09 21.78
N PRO A 13 -14.14 -3.99 21.20
CA PRO A 13 -13.52 -3.30 20.08
C PRO A 13 -12.12 -2.75 20.40
N THR A 14 -11.78 -2.53 21.67
CA THR A 14 -10.47 -1.99 22.09
C THR A 14 -9.31 -2.94 21.79
N LEU A 15 -9.62 -4.23 21.56
CA LEU A 15 -8.65 -5.25 21.15
C LEU A 15 -8.30 -5.19 19.66
N THR A 16 -8.99 -4.38 18.86
CA THR A 16 -8.79 -4.31 17.41
C THR A 16 -7.38 -3.86 17.05
N GLU A 17 -6.92 -2.76 17.66
CA GLU A 17 -5.58 -2.22 17.41
C GLU A 17 -4.47 -3.25 17.67
N PRO A 18 -4.36 -3.88 18.86
CA PRO A 18 -3.30 -4.85 19.12
C PRO A 18 -3.40 -6.10 18.22
N VAL A 19 -4.60 -6.54 17.85
CA VAL A 19 -4.80 -7.67 16.93
C VAL A 19 -4.28 -7.34 15.53
N ILE A 20 -4.70 -6.21 14.96
CA ILE A 20 -4.26 -5.77 13.63
C ILE A 20 -2.75 -5.56 13.59
N LEU A 21 -2.18 -4.87 14.59
CA LEU A 21 -0.73 -4.66 14.66
C LEU A 21 0.04 -5.99 14.79
N SER A 22 -0.53 -6.98 15.48
CA SER A 22 0.05 -8.32 15.57
C SER A 22 0.01 -9.07 14.24
N LEU A 23 -1.12 -9.04 13.53
CA LEU A 23 -1.22 -9.64 12.20
C LEU A 23 -0.24 -8.98 11.21
N LEU A 24 -0.10 -7.65 11.25
CA LEU A 24 0.89 -6.92 10.44
C LEU A 24 2.34 -7.31 10.82
N LYS A 25 2.63 -7.49 12.11
CA LYS A 25 3.94 -7.95 12.60
C LYS A 25 4.29 -9.34 12.06
N PHE A 26 3.31 -10.24 11.96
CA PHE A 26 3.49 -11.60 11.48
C PHE A 26 3.19 -11.79 10.00
N TRP A 27 3.11 -10.70 9.22
CA TRP A 27 2.79 -10.76 7.79
C TRP A 27 3.75 -11.72 7.04
N PRO A 28 3.23 -12.71 6.29
CA PRO A 28 4.07 -13.65 5.56
C PRO A 28 4.87 -12.96 4.46
N LYS A 29 6.19 -13.20 4.38
CA LYS A 29 7.06 -12.57 3.36
C LYS A 29 7.44 -13.48 2.20
N VAL A 30 7.24 -14.79 2.36
CA VAL A 30 7.74 -15.83 1.43
C VAL A 30 6.69 -16.92 1.16
N HIS A 31 5.43 -16.71 1.55
CA HIS A 31 4.37 -17.71 1.43
C HIS A 31 3.06 -17.06 0.96
N SER A 32 2.93 -16.84 -0.35
CA SER A 32 1.82 -16.12 -0.96
C SER A 32 0.43 -16.66 -0.63
N PRO A 33 0.18 -17.98 -0.55
CA PRO A 33 -1.13 -18.48 -0.10
C PRO A 33 -1.49 -18.02 1.32
N LYS A 34 -0.49 -17.83 2.19
CA LYS A 34 -0.71 -17.36 3.57
C LYS A 34 -0.93 -15.85 3.60
N GLU A 35 -0.30 -15.10 2.69
CA GLU A 35 -0.65 -13.68 2.49
C GLU A 35 -2.11 -13.52 2.06
N VAL A 36 -2.60 -14.36 1.15
CA VAL A 36 -4.01 -14.37 0.75
C VAL A 36 -4.93 -14.72 1.93
N MET A 37 -4.56 -15.71 2.75
CA MET A 37 -5.30 -16.01 3.99
C MET A 37 -5.33 -14.83 4.97
N PHE A 38 -4.20 -14.11 5.13
CA PHE A 38 -4.15 -12.92 5.97
C PHE A 38 -5.03 -11.81 5.41
N LEU A 39 -5.01 -11.57 4.09
CA LEU A 39 -5.91 -10.60 3.46
C LEU A 39 -7.39 -10.98 3.62
N ASN A 40 -7.74 -12.27 3.64
CA ASN A 40 -9.10 -12.70 4.00
C ASN A 40 -9.47 -12.33 5.42
N GLU A 41 -8.62 -12.71 6.38
CA GLU A 41 -8.87 -12.45 7.81
C GLU A 41 -8.91 -10.95 8.12
N PHE A 42 -8.08 -10.14 7.45
CA PHE A 42 -8.13 -8.68 7.58
C PHE A 42 -9.44 -8.08 7.07
N GLU A 43 -10.01 -8.59 5.96
CA GLU A 43 -11.30 -8.09 5.48
C GLU A 43 -12.41 -8.40 6.49
N GLU A 44 -12.47 -9.63 7.01
CA GLU A 44 -13.45 -10.02 8.03
C GLU A 44 -13.35 -9.16 9.30
N ILE A 45 -12.13 -8.77 9.70
CA ILE A 45 -11.92 -7.84 10.83
C ILE A 45 -12.38 -6.42 10.47
N LEU A 46 -12.09 -5.95 9.26
CA LEU A 46 -12.50 -4.63 8.81
C LEU A 46 -14.02 -4.51 8.60
N ASP A 47 -14.74 -5.60 8.38
CA ASP A 47 -16.21 -5.59 8.30
C ASP A 47 -16.90 -5.27 9.64
N VAL A 48 -16.20 -5.50 10.76
CA VAL A 48 -16.72 -5.25 12.11
C VAL A 48 -16.00 -4.14 12.86
N ILE A 49 -14.98 -3.52 12.25
CA ILE A 49 -14.17 -2.49 12.91
C ILE A 49 -14.99 -1.21 13.15
N GLU A 50 -14.89 -0.62 14.33
CA GLU A 50 -15.45 0.70 14.57
C GLU A 50 -14.57 1.80 13.94
N PRO A 51 -15.14 2.90 13.42
CA PRO A 51 -14.35 3.97 12.79
C PRO A 51 -13.25 4.55 13.68
N ALA A 52 -13.49 4.64 14.99
CA ALA A 52 -12.50 5.13 15.96
C ALA A 52 -11.29 4.19 16.09
N GLU A 53 -11.51 2.87 16.03
CA GLU A 53 -10.43 1.88 16.05
C GLU A 53 -9.70 1.82 14.70
N PHE A 54 -10.42 1.97 13.59
CA PHE A 54 -9.84 2.03 12.25
C PHE A 54 -8.80 3.16 12.12
N GLN A 55 -9.10 4.36 12.63
CA GLN A 55 -8.20 5.51 12.57
C GLN A 55 -6.85 5.26 13.25
N LYS A 56 -6.80 4.40 14.28
CA LYS A 56 -5.54 4.05 14.98
C LYS A 56 -4.61 3.20 14.11
N VAL A 57 -5.19 2.39 13.21
CA VAL A 57 -4.46 1.36 12.45
C VAL A 57 -4.39 1.60 10.95
N MET A 58 -5.17 2.55 10.40
CA MET A 58 -5.27 2.77 8.95
C MET A 58 -3.91 3.01 8.30
N VAL A 59 -3.00 3.75 8.94
CA VAL A 59 -1.70 4.07 8.36
C VAL A 59 -0.83 2.81 8.17
N PRO A 60 -0.53 2.00 9.21
CA PRO A 60 0.25 0.77 9.01
C PRO A 60 -0.49 -0.27 8.15
N LEU A 61 -1.83 -0.36 8.25
CA LEU A 61 -2.65 -1.25 7.42
C LEU A 61 -2.50 -0.93 5.92
N PHE A 62 -2.75 0.32 5.51
CA PHE A 62 -2.71 0.71 4.10
C PHE A 62 -1.30 0.73 3.53
N ARG A 63 -0.25 0.93 4.36
CA ARG A 63 1.13 0.69 3.93
C ARG A 63 1.37 -0.77 3.55
N GLN A 64 0.77 -1.72 4.26
CA GLN A 64 0.86 -3.13 3.91
C GLN A 64 0.01 -3.47 2.68
N LEU A 65 -1.22 -2.95 2.58
CA LEU A 65 -2.04 -3.12 1.38
C LEU A 65 -1.36 -2.55 0.12
N ALA A 66 -0.70 -1.40 0.20
CA ALA A 66 0.07 -0.83 -0.91
C ALA A 66 1.16 -1.79 -1.42
N ARG A 67 1.80 -2.56 -0.52
CA ARG A 67 2.76 -3.61 -0.88
C ARG A 67 2.06 -4.79 -1.55
N CYS A 68 0.92 -5.24 -1.01
CA CYS A 68 0.14 -6.34 -1.58
C CYS A 68 -0.37 -6.02 -2.99
N VAL A 69 -0.87 -4.80 -3.21
CA VAL A 69 -1.29 -4.29 -4.53
C VAL A 69 -0.11 -4.24 -5.51
N SER A 70 1.09 -3.93 -5.01
CA SER A 70 2.32 -3.93 -5.82
C SER A 70 2.96 -5.31 -5.96
N SER A 71 2.33 -6.36 -5.44
CA SER A 71 2.89 -7.71 -5.49
C SER A 71 2.90 -8.25 -6.92
N PRO A 72 4.00 -8.87 -7.38
CA PRO A 72 4.03 -9.54 -8.67
C PRO A 72 3.16 -10.81 -8.69
N HIS A 73 2.79 -11.34 -7.52
CA HIS A 73 1.94 -12.52 -7.39
C HIS A 73 0.47 -12.14 -7.55
N PHE A 74 -0.13 -12.48 -8.69
CA PHE A 74 -1.46 -11.97 -9.05
C PHE A 74 -2.54 -12.24 -8.00
N GLN A 75 -2.58 -13.42 -7.36
CA GLN A 75 -3.61 -13.72 -6.35
C GLN A 75 -3.51 -12.81 -5.12
N VAL A 76 -2.31 -12.32 -4.77
CA VAL A 76 -2.11 -11.41 -3.63
C VAL A 76 -2.60 -10.01 -4.02
N ALA A 77 -2.20 -9.53 -5.19
CA ALA A 77 -2.63 -8.22 -5.71
C ALA A 77 -4.14 -8.17 -5.93
N GLU A 78 -4.72 -9.20 -6.57
CA GLU A 78 -6.15 -9.34 -6.81
C GLU A 78 -6.92 -9.32 -5.50
N ARG A 79 -6.49 -10.14 -4.52
CA ARG A 79 -7.17 -10.23 -3.24
C ARG A 79 -7.16 -8.92 -2.47
N ALA A 80 -6.06 -8.17 -2.52
CA ALA A 80 -5.96 -6.85 -1.90
C ALA A 80 -6.83 -5.81 -2.62
N LEU A 81 -6.88 -5.83 -3.95
CA LEU A 81 -7.71 -4.92 -4.74
C LEU A 81 -9.21 -5.18 -4.59
N TYR A 82 -9.62 -6.40 -4.22
CA TYR A 82 -11.01 -6.70 -3.93
C TYR A 82 -11.58 -5.95 -2.72
N TYR A 83 -10.74 -5.37 -1.86
CA TYR A 83 -11.20 -4.51 -0.76
C TYR A 83 -11.97 -3.27 -1.27
N TRP A 84 -11.69 -2.80 -2.50
CA TRP A 84 -12.41 -1.69 -3.12
C TRP A 84 -13.86 -2.04 -3.50
N ASN A 85 -14.24 -3.32 -3.46
CA ASN A 85 -15.61 -3.76 -3.73
C ASN A 85 -16.44 -3.89 -2.45
N ASN A 86 -15.81 -3.80 -1.28
CA ASN A 86 -16.48 -3.86 0.00
C ASN A 86 -16.99 -2.46 0.37
N GLU A 87 -18.31 -2.30 0.45
CA GLU A 87 -18.95 -1.00 0.68
C GLU A 87 -18.54 -0.37 2.02
N TYR A 88 -18.42 -1.18 3.06
CA TYR A 88 -18.04 -0.68 4.39
C TYR A 88 -16.59 -0.21 4.41
N ILE A 89 -15.65 -1.01 3.89
CA ILE A 89 -14.25 -0.61 3.75
C ILE A 89 -14.13 0.65 2.89
N MET A 90 -14.88 0.74 1.79
CA MET A 90 -14.90 1.93 0.94
C MET A 90 -15.41 3.18 1.67
N SER A 91 -16.41 3.04 2.55
CA SER A 91 -16.88 4.15 3.39
C SER A 91 -15.78 4.65 4.34
N LEU A 92 -15.06 3.72 5.02
CA LEU A 92 -13.93 4.05 5.89
C LEU A 92 -12.79 4.73 5.12
N ILE A 93 -12.52 4.27 3.89
CA ILE A 93 -11.53 4.88 3.00
C ILE A 93 -11.94 6.30 2.63
N SER A 94 -13.21 6.51 2.28
CA SER A 94 -13.74 7.81 1.89
C SER A 94 -13.60 8.83 3.02
N ASP A 95 -14.01 8.47 4.23
CA ASP A 95 -13.96 9.34 5.41
C ASP A 95 -12.53 9.71 5.82
N ASN A 96 -11.55 8.88 5.45
CA ASN A 96 -10.14 9.05 5.82
C ASN A 96 -9.23 9.26 4.60
N ALA A 97 -9.79 9.71 3.47
CA ALA A 97 -9.10 9.80 2.19
C ALA A 97 -7.85 10.69 2.23
N ALA A 98 -7.88 11.76 3.04
CA ALA A 98 -6.75 12.68 3.26
C ALA A 98 -5.47 11.96 3.72
N VAL A 99 -5.60 10.84 4.44
CA VAL A 99 -4.47 10.04 4.93
C VAL A 99 -4.21 8.84 4.03
N ILE A 100 -5.26 8.16 3.57
CA ILE A 100 -5.15 6.89 2.84
C ILE A 100 -4.70 7.09 1.40
N LEU A 101 -5.23 8.09 0.70
CA LEU A 101 -4.96 8.30 -0.72
C LEU A 101 -3.46 8.54 -0.98
N PRO A 102 -2.74 9.41 -0.23
CA PRO A 102 -1.30 9.59 -0.42
C PRO A 102 -0.48 8.31 -0.21
N ILE A 103 -0.92 7.38 0.64
CA ILE A 103 -0.24 6.11 0.90
C ILE A 103 -0.43 5.14 -0.26
N MET A 104 -1.65 5.05 -0.79
CA MET A 104 -2.02 4.10 -1.83
C MET A 104 -1.64 4.55 -3.24
N PHE A 105 -1.65 5.86 -3.49
CA PHE A 105 -1.46 6.44 -4.82
C PHE A 105 -0.17 5.97 -5.50
N PRO A 106 1.02 5.99 -4.86
CA PRO A 106 2.25 5.53 -5.50
C PRO A 106 2.19 4.08 -5.98
N ALA A 107 1.59 3.19 -5.19
CA ALA A 107 1.44 1.78 -5.52
C ALA A 107 0.49 1.58 -6.71
N LEU A 108 -0.69 2.21 -6.67
CA LEU A 108 -1.67 2.11 -7.74
C LEU A 108 -1.15 2.73 -9.04
N TYR A 109 -0.56 3.93 -8.99
CA TYR A 109 -0.11 4.65 -10.17
C TYR A 109 1.10 4.01 -10.86
N ARG A 110 2.04 3.41 -10.10
CA ARG A 110 3.16 2.66 -10.70
C ARG A 110 2.67 1.42 -11.43
N ASN A 111 1.76 0.67 -10.82
CA ASN A 111 1.28 -0.60 -11.36
C ASN A 111 0.23 -0.41 -12.47
N SER A 112 -0.49 0.72 -12.51
CA SER A 112 -1.37 1.05 -13.64
C SER A 112 -0.64 1.24 -14.97
N LYS A 113 0.67 1.48 -14.95
CA LYS A 113 1.46 1.61 -16.19
C LYS A 113 2.01 0.28 -16.69
N ASN A 114 2.40 -0.62 -15.78
CA ASN A 114 3.33 -1.71 -16.10
C ASN A 114 2.94 -3.08 -15.50
N HIS A 115 1.76 -3.25 -14.89
CA HIS A 115 1.38 -4.56 -14.34
C HIS A 115 1.15 -5.58 -15.47
N TRP A 116 1.76 -6.76 -15.38
CA TRP A 116 1.75 -7.78 -16.44
C TRP A 116 0.39 -8.45 -16.63
N ASN A 117 -0.38 -8.58 -15.56
CA ASN A 117 -1.71 -9.20 -15.57
C ASN A 117 -2.80 -8.16 -15.89
N LYS A 118 -3.57 -8.42 -16.95
CA LYS A 118 -4.64 -7.52 -17.45
C LYS A 118 -5.81 -7.35 -16.48
N THR A 119 -6.17 -8.39 -15.72
CA THR A 119 -7.26 -8.31 -14.73
C THR A 119 -6.88 -7.36 -13.60
N ILE A 120 -5.67 -7.52 -13.06
CA ILE A 120 -5.13 -6.64 -12.01
C ILE A 120 -5.06 -5.20 -12.50
N HIS A 121 -4.64 -5.01 -13.74
CA HIS A 121 -4.60 -3.69 -14.38
C HIS A 121 -5.99 -3.02 -14.37
N GLY A 122 -7.04 -3.74 -14.75
CA GLY A 122 -8.43 -3.26 -14.69
C GLY A 122 -8.88 -2.90 -13.26
N LEU A 123 -8.56 -3.75 -12.28
CA LEU A 123 -8.86 -3.50 -10.87
C LEU A 123 -8.15 -2.25 -10.33
N ILE A 124 -6.88 -2.03 -10.72
CA ILE A 124 -6.13 -0.83 -10.35
C ILE A 124 -6.77 0.43 -10.94
N TYR A 125 -7.18 0.41 -12.20
CA TYR A 125 -7.89 1.55 -12.82
C TYR A 125 -9.21 1.85 -12.11
N ASN A 126 -9.96 0.81 -11.73
CA ASN A 126 -11.18 0.99 -10.95
C ASN A 126 -10.88 1.68 -9.60
N ALA A 127 -9.88 1.19 -8.87
CA ALA A 127 -9.46 1.78 -7.59
C ALA A 127 -8.99 3.24 -7.74
N LEU A 128 -8.21 3.56 -8.80
CA LEU A 128 -7.80 4.94 -9.10
C LEU A 128 -9.00 5.84 -9.41
N LYS A 129 -9.97 5.33 -10.18
CA LYS A 129 -11.19 6.06 -10.52
C LYS A 129 -12.01 6.37 -9.27
N LEU A 130 -12.21 5.40 -8.37
CA LEU A 130 -12.90 5.59 -7.10
C LEU A 130 -12.22 6.65 -6.23
N PHE A 131 -10.89 6.64 -6.12
CA PHE A 131 -10.16 7.68 -5.38
C PHE A 131 -10.33 9.08 -5.98
N MET A 132 -10.35 9.18 -7.31
CA MET A 132 -10.59 10.45 -8.00
C MET A 132 -12.02 10.96 -7.77
N GLU A 133 -13.01 10.06 -7.72
CA GLU A 133 -14.41 10.40 -7.39
C GLU A 133 -14.58 10.85 -5.93
N ILE A 134 -13.84 10.24 -4.99
CA ILE A 134 -13.85 10.63 -3.56
C ILE A 134 -13.32 12.06 -3.38
N ASN A 135 -12.15 12.38 -3.95
CA ASN A 135 -11.56 13.70 -3.82
C ASN A 135 -10.60 14.01 -4.97
N GLN A 136 -11.13 14.63 -6.04
CA GLN A 136 -10.35 14.97 -7.22
C GLN A 136 -9.16 15.89 -6.90
N ARG A 137 -9.36 16.91 -6.06
CA ARG A 137 -8.28 17.84 -5.70
C ARG A 137 -7.11 17.12 -5.03
N LEU A 138 -7.41 16.28 -4.04
CA LEU A 138 -6.39 15.51 -3.33
C LEU A 138 -5.69 14.51 -4.26
N PHE A 139 -6.43 13.91 -5.19
CA PHE A 139 -5.87 13.02 -6.20
C PHE A 139 -4.87 13.74 -7.10
N ASP A 140 -5.22 14.93 -7.58
CA ASP A 140 -4.34 15.78 -8.41
C ASP A 140 -3.09 16.21 -7.63
N GLU A 141 -3.24 16.61 -6.35
CA GLU A 141 -2.12 16.94 -5.46
C GLU A 141 -1.18 15.73 -5.27
N CYS A 142 -1.71 14.52 -5.08
CA CYS A 142 -0.90 13.29 -4.97
C CYS A 142 -0.17 12.96 -6.26
N SER A 143 -0.82 13.15 -7.42
CA SER A 143 -0.20 12.97 -8.74
C SER A 143 0.98 13.91 -8.95
N GLN A 144 0.82 15.19 -8.61
CA GLN A 144 1.90 16.19 -8.70
C GLN A 144 3.04 15.88 -7.74
N ASN A 145 2.73 15.58 -6.47
CA ASN A 145 3.73 15.22 -5.46
C ASN A 145 4.53 13.98 -5.88
N PHE A 146 3.86 12.94 -6.38
CA PHE A 146 4.51 11.73 -6.86
C PHE A 146 5.48 12.00 -8.02
N ASN A 147 5.09 12.83 -9.00
CA ASN A 147 5.97 13.20 -10.10
C ASN A 147 7.18 14.01 -9.61
N ARG A 148 6.96 14.99 -8.71
CA ARG A 148 8.05 15.77 -8.10
C ARG A 148 9.04 14.89 -7.35
N GLU A 149 8.56 13.99 -6.50
CA GLU A 149 9.42 13.05 -5.76
C GLU A 149 10.24 12.16 -6.69
N ARG A 150 9.65 11.70 -7.80
CA ARG A 150 10.36 10.91 -8.81
C ARG A 150 11.48 11.69 -9.49
N ASP A 151 11.23 12.95 -9.85
CA ASP A 151 12.24 13.80 -10.48
C ASP A 151 13.39 14.11 -9.50
N GLU A 152 13.06 14.36 -8.23
CA GLU A 152 14.05 14.53 -7.15
C GLU A 152 14.87 13.26 -6.91
N GLU A 153 14.24 12.08 -6.88
CA GLU A 153 14.94 10.79 -6.76
C GLU A 153 15.91 10.56 -7.93
N SER A 154 15.46 10.84 -9.15
CA SER A 154 16.28 10.75 -10.36
C SER A 154 17.49 11.69 -10.30
N ALA A 155 17.28 12.95 -9.89
CA ALA A 155 18.35 13.93 -9.71
C ALA A 155 19.35 13.51 -8.62
N LYS A 156 18.87 12.99 -7.48
CA LYS A 156 19.71 12.45 -6.40
C LYS A 156 20.55 11.26 -6.89
N GLN A 157 19.96 10.37 -7.69
CA GLN A 157 20.67 9.21 -8.23
C GLN A 157 21.76 9.62 -9.23
N ASN A 158 21.46 10.56 -10.13
CA ASN A 158 22.46 11.13 -11.04
C ASN A 158 23.60 11.82 -10.28
N GLY A 159 23.29 12.59 -9.24
CA GLY A 159 24.30 13.21 -8.38
C GLY A 159 25.21 12.19 -7.68
N LYS A 160 24.68 11.03 -7.26
CA LYS A 160 25.50 9.92 -6.73
C LYS A 160 26.41 9.33 -7.80
N LEU A 161 25.90 9.09 -9.01
CA LEU A 161 26.69 8.56 -10.12
C LEU A 161 27.84 9.49 -10.50
N THR A 162 27.60 10.80 -10.57
CA THR A 162 28.66 11.79 -10.83
C THR A 162 29.74 11.77 -9.76
N LYS A 163 29.37 11.64 -8.47
CA LYS A 163 30.33 11.52 -7.36
C LYS A 163 31.16 10.24 -7.49
N TRP A 164 30.54 9.11 -7.81
CA TRP A 164 31.25 7.85 -8.04
C TRP A 164 32.21 7.93 -9.22
N ALA A 165 31.80 8.52 -10.33
CA ALA A 165 32.66 8.72 -11.50
C ALA A 165 33.88 9.60 -11.18
N LEU A 166 33.69 10.64 -10.36
CA LEU A 166 34.80 11.48 -9.89
C LEU A 166 35.79 10.70 -9.01
N ILE A 167 35.28 9.87 -8.09
CA ILE A 167 36.10 8.99 -7.25
C ILE A 167 36.90 8.02 -8.13
N GLU A 168 36.25 7.42 -9.13
CA GLU A 168 36.90 6.50 -10.06
C GLU A 168 38.01 7.17 -10.87
N SER A 169 37.79 8.37 -11.42
CA SER A 169 38.83 9.13 -12.13
C SER A 169 40.04 9.39 -11.25
N LYS A 170 39.80 9.89 -10.02
CA LYS A 170 40.88 10.17 -9.06
C LYS A 170 41.64 8.92 -8.65
N ALA A 171 40.97 7.78 -8.51
CA ALA A 171 41.62 6.51 -8.20
C ALA A 171 42.50 6.03 -9.37
N ARG A 172 42.03 6.16 -10.62
CA ARG A 172 42.82 5.82 -11.81
C ARG A 172 44.06 6.71 -11.97
N GLU A 173 43.95 7.97 -11.60
CA GLU A 173 45.05 8.94 -11.64
C GLU A 173 46.10 8.72 -10.54
N ASN A 174 45.82 7.88 -9.54
CA ASN A 174 46.76 7.56 -8.45
C ASN A 174 46.97 6.05 -8.27
N PRO A 175 47.64 5.37 -9.21
CA PRO A 175 47.81 3.92 -9.21
C PRO A 175 48.84 3.37 -8.19
N GLN A 176 49.42 4.22 -7.34
CA GLN A 176 50.55 3.89 -6.44
C GLN A 176 50.12 3.67 -4.97
N VAL A 177 48.86 3.32 -4.73
CA VAL A 177 48.38 2.73 -3.45
C VAL A 177 48.05 1.27 -3.68
#